data_AF-A0A939Z611-F1
#
_entry.id   AF-A0A939Z611-F1
#
_cell.length_a   1.000
_cell.length_b   1.000
_cell.length_c   1.000
_cell.angle_alpha   90.00
_cell.angle_beta   90.00
_cell.angle_gamma   90.00
#
_symmetry.space_group_name_H-M   'P 1'
#
loop_
_entity.id
_entity.type
_entity.pdbx_description
1 polymer ?
#
loop_
_entity_poly.entity_id
_entity_poly.type
_entity_poly.pdbx_seq_one_letter_code
_entity_poly.pdbx_strand_id
1 'polypeptide(L)'
;MDARPILWIVVPCYNEEQVLPLTAGMFFDKLNALIQAGTISDSSRVLFVNDGSKDKTWQIIRDLAKREKHCIGISQSRNRGHQNAVLAGLMEAKDKCDITIS
;
A
#
# COMPACT_ATOMS: atom_id res chain seq x y z
N MET A 1 -8.66 26.58 -7.03
CA MET A 1 -9.24 25.35 -6.47
C MET A 1 -8.11 24.65 -5.77
N ASP A 2 -8.19 24.51 -4.46
CA ASP A 2 -7.17 23.78 -3.71
C ASP A 2 -7.09 22.34 -4.25
N ALA A 3 -5.87 21.88 -4.51
CA ALA A 3 -5.65 20.52 -4.96
C ALA A 3 -6.13 19.56 -3.86
N ARG A 4 -6.88 18.51 -4.24
CA ARG A 4 -7.32 17.49 -3.27
C ARG A 4 -6.08 16.80 -2.68
N PRO A 5 -6.07 16.49 -1.38
CA PRO A 5 -4.93 15.84 -0.76
C PRO A 5 -4.67 14.46 -1.35
N ILE A 6 -3.40 14.08 -1.43
CA ILE A 6 -2.91 12.77 -1.82
C ILE A 6 -2.78 11.91 -0.57
N LEU A 7 -3.51 10.80 -0.51
CA LEU A 7 -3.47 9.83 0.59
C LEU A 7 -2.66 8.60 0.19
N TRP A 8 -1.72 8.17 1.02
CA TRP A 8 -1.06 6.87 0.91
C TRP A 8 -1.41 5.98 2.11
N ILE A 9 -1.97 4.80 1.84
CA ILE A 9 -2.26 3.77 2.85
C ILE A 9 -1.10 2.79 2.86
N VAL A 10 -0.36 2.69 3.97
CA VAL A 10 0.78 1.79 4.14
C VAL A 10 0.30 0.50 4.79
N VAL A 11 0.59 -0.65 4.18
CA VAL A 11 0.15 -1.95 4.68
C VAL A 11 1.37 -2.86 4.81
N PRO A 12 1.89 -3.12 6.01
CA PRO A 12 2.93 -4.12 6.22
C PRO A 12 2.36 -5.53 6.00
N CYS A 13 3.12 -6.39 5.32
CA CYS A 13 2.71 -7.77 5.02
C CYS A 13 3.83 -8.75 5.39
N TYR A 14 3.48 -9.81 6.12
CA TYR A 14 4.37 -10.93 6.39
C TYR A 14 3.61 -12.26 6.35
N ASN A 15 3.90 -13.08 5.35
CA ASN A 15 3.24 -14.37 5.11
C ASN A 15 1.70 -14.29 5.00
N GLU A 16 1.22 -13.37 4.15
CA GLU A 16 -0.19 -13.04 3.94
C GLU A 16 -0.77 -13.66 2.65
N GLU A 17 -0.17 -14.71 2.09
CA GLU A 17 -0.54 -15.21 0.74
C GLU A 17 -2.03 -15.56 0.58
N GLN A 18 -2.69 -15.98 1.65
CA GLN A 18 -4.10 -16.37 1.64
C GLN A 18 -5.05 -15.18 1.74
N VAL A 19 -4.65 -14.14 2.48
CA VAL A 19 -5.53 -13.04 2.88
C VAL A 19 -5.31 -11.80 2.01
N LEU A 20 -4.07 -11.53 1.62
CA LEU A 20 -3.69 -10.36 0.82
C LEU A 20 -4.52 -10.19 -0.46
N PRO A 21 -4.83 -11.25 -1.25
CA PRO A 21 -5.65 -11.08 -2.46
C PRO A 21 -7.06 -10.53 -2.18
N LEU A 22 -7.63 -10.84 -1.01
CA LEU A 22 -8.94 -10.36 -0.59
C LEU A 22 -8.85 -8.95 -0.01
N THR A 23 -7.94 -8.73 0.95
CA THR A 23 -7.83 -7.44 1.65
C THR A 23 -7.34 -6.33 0.73
N ALA A 24 -6.47 -6.63 -0.25
CA ALA A 24 -6.05 -5.65 -1.24
C ALA A 24 -7.25 -5.08 -2.02
N GLY A 25 -8.20 -5.93 -2.42
CA GLY A 25 -9.44 -5.49 -3.08
C GLY A 25 -10.21 -4.49 -2.23
N MET A 26 -10.39 -4.79 -0.94
CA MET A 26 -11.09 -3.91 0.00
C MET A 26 -10.40 -2.54 0.16
N PHE A 27 -9.06 -2.51 0.19
CA PHE A 27 -8.30 -1.26 0.24
C PHE A 27 -8.50 -0.43 -1.04
N PHE A 28 -8.46 -1.05 -2.22
CA PHE A 28 -8.67 -0.35 -3.47
C PHE A 28 -10.11 0.16 -3.61
N ASP A 29 -11.11 -0.63 -3.22
CA ASP A 29 -12.50 -0.20 -3.22
C ASP A 29 -12.70 1.02 -2.33
N LYS A 30 -12.10 1.01 -1.13
CA LYS A 30 -12.17 2.16 -0.22
C LYS A 30 -11.47 3.39 -0.79
N LEU A 31 -10.28 3.22 -1.37
CA LEU A 31 -9.53 4.31 -1.99
C LEU A 31 -10.31 4.92 -3.16
N ASN A 32 -10.85 4.07 -4.04
CA ASN A 32 -11.67 4.47 -5.18
C ASN A 32 -12.94 5.21 -4.73
N ALA A 33 -13.61 4.74 -3.68
CA ALA A 33 -14.77 5.44 -3.13
C ALA A 33 -14.42 6.85 -2.63
N LEU A 34 -13.27 7.03 -1.97
CA LEU A 34 -12.81 8.35 -1.52
C LEU A 34 -12.41 9.27 -2.70
N ILE A 35 -11.82 8.71 -3.75
CA ILE A 35 -11.49 9.43 -4.99
C ILE A 35 -12.78 9.89 -5.69
N GLN A 36 -13.76 8.99 -5.83
CA GLN A 36 -15.05 9.27 -6.47
C GLN A 36 -15.87 10.30 -5.69
N ALA A 37 -15.83 10.26 -4.36
CA ALA A 37 -16.44 11.27 -3.50
C ALA A 37 -15.72 12.64 -3.56
N GLY A 38 -14.57 12.73 -4.23
CA GLY A 38 -13.79 13.95 -4.34
C GLY A 38 -13.05 14.34 -3.06
N THR A 39 -12.93 13.43 -2.09
CA THR A 39 -12.24 13.68 -0.81
C THR A 39 -10.72 13.67 -0.96
N ILE A 40 -10.20 12.85 -1.87
CA ILE A 40 -8.75 12.71 -2.14
C ILE A 40 -8.46 12.74 -3.65
N SER A 41 -7.18 12.92 -4.00
CA SER A 41 -6.69 12.91 -5.39
C SER A 41 -6.58 11.49 -5.97
N ASP A 42 -6.75 11.32 -7.29
CA ASP A 42 -6.47 10.04 -8.00
C ASP A 42 -4.97 9.66 -7.99
N SER A 43 -4.11 10.58 -7.52
CA SER A 43 -2.70 10.30 -7.23
C SER A 43 -2.48 9.53 -5.91
N SER A 44 -3.55 9.27 -5.15
CA SER A 44 -3.52 8.47 -3.92
C SER A 44 -3.19 7.00 -4.19
N ARG A 45 -2.58 6.30 -3.23
CA ARG A 45 -2.03 4.94 -3.43
C ARG A 45 -2.20 4.04 -2.20
N VAL A 46 -2.13 2.74 -2.41
CA VAL A 46 -1.92 1.73 -1.36
C VAL A 46 -0.51 1.16 -1.54
N LEU A 47 0.32 1.28 -0.50
CA LEU A 47 1.70 0.81 -0.46
C LEU A 47 1.78 -0.46 0.38
N PHE A 48 1.95 -1.61 -0.26
CA PHE A 48 2.22 -2.88 0.43
C PHE A 48 3.72 -3.04 0.70
N VAL A 49 4.08 -3.27 1.95
CA VAL A 49 5.47 -3.45 2.38
C VAL A 49 5.69 -4.91 2.76
N ASN A 50 6.37 -5.67 1.90
CA ASN A 50 6.74 -7.05 2.22
C ASN A 50 7.88 -7.08 3.26
N ASP A 51 7.60 -7.57 4.46
CA ASP A 51 8.55 -7.77 5.56
C ASP A 51 9.32 -9.10 5.40
N GLY A 52 9.90 -9.33 4.23
CA GLY A 52 10.71 -10.52 3.95
C GLY A 52 9.95 -11.85 4.13
N SER A 53 8.71 -11.92 3.61
CA SER A 53 7.90 -13.15 3.62
C SER A 53 8.60 -14.32 2.93
N LYS A 54 8.26 -15.54 3.36
CA LYS A 54 8.79 -16.79 2.80
C LYS A 54 7.81 -17.51 1.87
N ASP A 55 6.59 -17.03 1.81
CA ASP A 55 5.51 -17.54 0.98
C ASP A 55 5.34 -16.70 -0.30
N LYS A 56 4.18 -16.80 -0.96
CA LYS A 56 3.91 -16.06 -2.20
C LYS A 56 3.51 -14.59 -2.02
N THR A 57 3.53 -14.05 -0.79
CA THR A 57 3.11 -12.65 -0.50
C THR A 57 3.79 -11.65 -1.44
N TRP A 58 5.10 -11.73 -1.61
CA TRP A 58 5.80 -10.79 -2.50
C TRP A 58 5.39 -10.94 -3.96
N GLN A 59 5.23 -12.16 -4.44
CA GLN A 59 4.76 -12.41 -5.81
C GLN A 59 3.38 -11.78 -6.02
N ILE A 60 2.47 -11.96 -5.06
CA ILE A 60 1.12 -11.39 -5.09
C ILE A 60 1.19 -9.85 -5.15
N ILE A 61 2.03 -9.21 -4.33
CA ILE A 61 2.22 -7.74 -4.35
C ILE A 61 2.71 -7.26 -5.73
N ARG A 62 3.68 -7.95 -6.34
CA ARG A 62 4.17 -7.56 -7.68
C ARG A 62 3.09 -7.70 -8.74
N ASP A 63 2.27 -8.76 -8.67
CA ASP A 63 1.21 -8.98 -9.66
C ASP A 63 0.05 -7.99 -9.44
N LEU A 64 -0.23 -7.60 -8.19
CA LEU A 64 -1.11 -6.48 -7.84
C LEU A 64 -0.60 -5.16 -8.44
N ALA A 65 0.68 -4.83 -8.26
CA ALA A 65 1.27 -3.58 -8.78
C ALA A 65 1.27 -3.48 -10.32
N LYS A 66 1.24 -4.61 -11.03
CA LYS A 66 1.10 -4.64 -12.50
C LYS A 66 -0.33 -4.39 -12.97
N ARG A 67 -1.33 -4.81 -12.20
CA ARG A 67 -2.75 -4.80 -12.61
C ARG A 67 -3.54 -3.61 -12.07
N GLU A 68 -3.14 -3.09 -10.91
CA GLU A 68 -3.82 -2.00 -10.21
C GLU A 68 -2.94 -0.76 -10.19
N LYS A 69 -3.40 0.32 -10.84
CA LYS A 69 -2.67 1.60 -10.96
C LYS A 69 -2.45 2.27 -9.60
N HIS A 70 -3.30 1.98 -8.62
CA HIS A 70 -3.20 2.53 -7.27
C HIS A 70 -2.29 1.72 -6.34
N CYS A 71 -1.74 0.59 -6.79
CA CYS A 71 -0.90 -0.29 -5.98
C CYS A 71 0.59 0.03 -6.14
N ILE A 72 1.30 0.14 -5.02
CA ILE A 72 2.75 0.20 -4.94
C ILE A 72 3.23 -0.93 -4.03
N GLY A 73 4.36 -1.55 -4.37
CA GLY A 73 4.98 -2.60 -3.58
C GLY A 73 6.46 -2.34 -3.34
N ILE A 74 6.89 -2.45 -2.08
CA ILE A 74 8.31 -2.52 -1.72
C ILE A 74 8.58 -3.79 -0.91
N SER A 75 9.82 -4.26 -0.92
CA SER A 75 10.22 -5.46 -0.19
C SER A 75 11.49 -5.23 0.60
N GLN A 76 11.46 -5.62 1.87
CA GLN A 76 12.67 -5.74 2.67
C GLN A 76 13.45 -7.00 2.26
N SER A 77 14.78 -6.96 2.46
CA SER A 77 15.68 -8.07 2.08
C SER A 77 15.56 -9.31 2.98
N ARG A 78 14.97 -9.14 4.17
CA ARG A 78 14.64 -10.19 5.15
C ARG A 78 13.60 -9.62 6.11
N ASN A 79 12.96 -10.47 6.89
CA ASN A 79 12.08 -10.04 7.96
C ASN A 79 12.86 -9.17 8.98
N ARG A 80 12.37 -7.96 9.23
CA ARG A 80 12.86 -7.03 10.25
C ARG A 80 11.79 -6.74 11.31
N GLY A 81 10.60 -7.30 11.18
CA GLY A 81 9.49 -7.14 12.11
C GLY A 81 8.54 -6.01 11.72
N HIS A 82 7.29 -6.13 12.17
CA HIS A 82 6.17 -5.29 11.78
C HIS A 82 6.47 -3.78 11.84
N GLN A 83 7.02 -3.28 12.96
CA GLN A 83 7.30 -1.85 13.14
C GLN A 83 8.32 -1.32 12.14
N ASN A 84 9.30 -2.13 11.76
CA ASN A 84 10.29 -1.76 10.75
C ASN A 84 9.69 -1.74 9.34
N ALA A 85 8.72 -2.63 9.05
CA ALA A 85 7.98 -2.60 7.80
C ALA A 85 7.09 -1.36 7.69
N VAL A 86 6.35 -1.03 8.75
CA VAL A 86 5.56 0.22 8.83
C VAL A 86 6.46 1.43 8.61
N LEU A 87 7.56 1.53 9.37
CA LEU A 87 8.49 2.65 9.24
C LEU A 87 9.07 2.76 7.82
N ALA A 88 9.47 1.65 7.21
CA ALA A 88 9.97 1.65 5.83
C ALA A 88 8.92 2.18 4.84
N GLY A 89 7.66 1.77 4.98
CA GLY A 89 6.58 2.27 4.13
C GLY A 89 6.29 3.76 4.35
N LEU A 90 6.23 4.22 5.61
CA LEU A 90 6.04 5.63 5.92
C LEU A 90 7.19 6.49 5.37
N MET A 91 8.43 6.03 5.49
CA MET A 91 9.60 6.73 4.96
C MET A 91 9.63 6.79 3.43
N GLU A 92 9.10 5.78 2.75
CA GLU A 92 8.94 5.77 1.29
C GLU A 92 7.83 6.72 0.81
N ALA A 93 6.78 6.89 1.62
CA ALA A 93 5.61 7.71 1.31
C ALA A 93 5.78 9.20 1.64
N LYS A 94 6.61 9.54 2.65
CA LYS A 94 6.65 10.86 3.30
C LYS A 94 6.71 12.08 2.37
N ASP A 95 7.42 11.98 1.24
CA ASP A 95 7.64 13.10 0.31
C ASP A 95 6.74 13.01 -0.93
N LYS A 96 5.81 12.05 -0.98
CA LYS A 96 4.99 11.71 -2.15
C LYS A 96 3.50 11.94 -1.94
N CYS A 97 3.10 12.28 -0.72
CA CYS A 97 1.70 12.43 -0.34
C CYS A 97 1.53 13.47 0.78
N ASP A 98 0.30 13.96 0.93
CA ASP A 98 -0.05 14.90 1.99
C ASP A 98 -0.46 14.18 3.28
N ILE A 99 -0.92 12.93 3.17
CA ILE A 99 -1.45 12.12 4.28
C ILE A 99 -0.95 10.69 4.15
N THR A 100 -0.45 10.13 5.24
CA THR A 100 -0.14 8.71 5.38
C THR A 100 -0.93 8.08 6.52
N ILE A 101 -1.46 6.87 6.30
CA ILE A 101 -2.10 6.06 7.34
C ILE A 101 -1.52 4.64 7.24
N SER A 102 -1.24 4.00 8.38
CA SER A 102 -0.84 2.59 8.45
C SER A 102 -1.78 1.81 9.35
#